data_AF-A0A926EY46-F1
#
_entry.id   AF-A0A926EY46-F1
#
_cell.length_a   1.000
_cell.length_b   1.000
_cell.length_c   1.000
_cell.angle_alpha   90.00
_cell.angle_beta   90.00
_cell.angle_gamma   90.00
#
_symmetry.space_group_name_H-M   'P 1'
#
loop_
_entity.id
_entity.type
_entity.pdbx_description
1 polymer ?
#
loop_
_entity_poly.entity_id
_entity_poly.type
_entity_poly.pdbx_seq_one_letter_code
_entity_poly.pdbx_strand_id
1 'polypeptide(L)'
;MLNEKFLINLQGKNYVTYEGLLDLAHQKGLLSIEVDIIQIPNKENNMTAICKAIATTEKETYIDIGDASPNSVNHALVPHIIRMASTRAKARALRDLTNVGMTAIEELSLEENIMEDEEVYQGDLPTKRQIETIKKLAEELNYQVNYDNLTKKTAGNLIAKLLDDKKSKP
;
A
#
# COMPACT_ATOMS: atom_id res chain seq x y z
N MET A 1 7.72 0.75 -28.22
CA MET A 1 8.69 0.80 -27.09
C MET A 1 8.03 1.60 -25.97
N LEU A 2 8.23 1.24 -24.70
CA LEU A 2 7.59 1.97 -23.60
C LEU A 2 8.13 3.41 -23.55
N ASN A 3 7.22 4.39 -23.55
CA ASN A 3 7.60 5.81 -23.45
C ASN A 3 7.87 6.17 -21.99
N GLU A 4 9.01 6.82 -21.72
CA GLU A 4 9.42 7.24 -20.37
C GLU A 4 8.40 8.13 -19.67
N LYS A 5 7.55 8.86 -20.41
CA LYS A 5 6.45 9.65 -19.83
C LYS A 5 5.44 8.82 -19.02
N PHE A 6 5.40 7.51 -19.26
CA PHE A 6 4.53 6.57 -18.54
C PHE A 6 5.24 5.88 -17.37
N LEU A 7 6.46 6.31 -17.04
CA LEU A 7 7.19 5.86 -15.86
C LEU A 7 7.01 6.86 -14.74
N ILE A 8 6.65 6.35 -13.56
CA ILE A 8 6.56 7.12 -12.33
C ILE A 8 7.66 6.62 -11.40
N ASN A 9 8.49 7.54 -10.90
CA ASN A 9 9.43 7.22 -9.83
C ASN A 9 8.76 7.47 -8.48
N LEU A 10 8.66 6.43 -7.65
CA LEU A 10 8.25 6.54 -6.26
C LEU A 10 9.34 5.93 -5.40
N GLN A 11 9.90 6.73 -4.49
CA GLN A 11 10.91 6.29 -3.53
C GLN A 11 12.09 5.54 -4.18
N GLY A 12 12.58 6.06 -5.32
CA GLY A 12 13.72 5.46 -6.01
C GLY A 12 13.40 4.22 -6.84
N LYS A 13 12.16 3.71 -6.81
CA LYS A 13 11.68 2.62 -7.67
C LYS A 13 10.84 3.18 -8.83
N ASN A 14 11.03 2.62 -10.01
CA ASN A 14 10.24 2.97 -11.19
C ASN A 14 9.04 2.04 -11.34
N TYR A 15 7.88 2.65 -11.59
CA TYR A 15 6.61 1.98 -11.83
C TYR A 15 6.08 2.41 -13.19
N VAL A 16 5.43 1.49 -13.91
CA VAL A 16 4.75 1.81 -15.16
C VAL A 16 3.30 2.22 -14.87
N THR A 17 2.72 3.11 -15.66
CA THR A 17 1.27 3.37 -15.57
C THR A 17 0.49 2.33 -16.38
N TYR A 18 -0.76 2.06 -15.97
CA TYR A 18 -1.67 1.27 -16.80
C TYR A 18 -1.80 1.85 -18.21
N GLU A 19 -1.81 3.18 -18.35
CA GLU A 19 -1.83 3.86 -19.65
C GLU A 19 -0.64 3.47 -20.53
N GLY A 20 0.57 3.43 -19.95
CA GLY A 20 1.77 3.03 -20.70
C GLY A 20 1.75 1.58 -21.14
N LEU A 21 1.20 0.68 -20.31
CA LEU A 21 1.00 -0.72 -20.68
C LEU A 21 -0.02 -0.85 -21.81
N LEU A 22 -1.13 -0.11 -21.73
CA LEU A 22 -2.19 -0.15 -22.74
C LEU A 22 -1.69 0.41 -24.08
N ASP A 23 -0.97 1.53 -24.07
CA ASP A 23 -0.35 2.12 -25.26
C ASP A 23 0.61 1.12 -25.93
N LEU A 24 1.51 0.52 -25.15
CA LEU A 24 2.46 -0.46 -25.67
C LEU A 24 1.76 -1.74 -26.17
N ALA A 25 0.67 -2.15 -25.54
CA ALA A 25 -0.12 -3.29 -26.00
C ALA A 25 -0.79 -3.00 -27.36
N HIS A 26 -1.35 -1.80 -27.57
CA HIS A 26 -1.86 -1.40 -28.88
C HIS A 26 -0.76 -1.38 -29.96
N GLN A 27 0.43 -0.89 -29.63
CA GLN A 27 1.60 -0.95 -30.55
C GLN A 27 1.97 -2.40 -30.91
N LYS A 28 1.65 -3.37 -30.05
CA LYS A 28 1.86 -4.81 -30.26
C LYS A 28 0.66 -5.55 -30.88
N GLY A 29 -0.38 -4.84 -31.30
CA GLY A 29 -1.54 -5.45 -31.96
C GLY A 29 -2.54 -6.08 -31.00
N LEU A 30 -2.75 -5.46 -29.83
CA LEU A 30 -3.86 -5.78 -28.94
C LEU A 30 -5.20 -5.64 -29.68
N LEU A 31 -6.01 -6.70 -29.67
CA LEU A 31 -7.34 -6.77 -30.29
C LEU A 31 -8.45 -6.59 -29.26
N SER A 32 -8.33 -7.24 -28.10
CA SER A 32 -9.34 -7.19 -27.05
C SER A 32 -8.73 -7.33 -25.66
N ILE A 33 -9.42 -6.74 -24.68
CA ILE A 33 -9.24 -7.05 -23.26
C ILE A 33 -10.61 -7.38 -22.68
N GLU A 34 -10.74 -8.58 -22.14
CA GLU A 34 -11.95 -9.05 -21.46
C GLU A 34 -11.67 -9.21 -19.98
N VAL A 35 -12.68 -8.95 -19.13
CA VAL A 35 -12.54 -9.08 -17.68
C VAL A 35 -13.75 -9.80 -17.11
N ASP A 36 -13.49 -10.90 -16.41
CA ASP A 36 -14.47 -11.65 -15.65
C ASP A 36 -14.31 -11.36 -14.15
N ILE A 37 -15.43 -11.22 -13.43
CA ILE A 37 -15.42 -11.24 -11.96
C ILE A 37 -15.41 -12.70 -11.52
N ILE A 38 -14.34 -13.10 -10.83
CA ILE A 38 -14.18 -14.46 -10.27
C ILE A 38 -14.74 -14.52 -8.85
N GLN A 39 -14.56 -13.44 -8.08
CA GLN A 39 -15.06 -13.34 -6.71
C GLN A 39 -15.70 -11.98 -6.47
N ILE A 40 -16.96 -11.99 -6.02
CA ILE A 40 -17.67 -10.81 -5.55
C ILE A 40 -17.32 -10.60 -4.07
N PRO A 41 -17.00 -9.36 -3.64
CA PRO A 41 -16.62 -9.09 -2.25
C PRO A 41 -17.82 -9.26 -1.31
N ASN A 42 -17.63 -10.01 -0.23
CA ASN A 42 -18.61 -10.23 0.82
C ASN A 42 -17.93 -10.42 2.19
N LYS A 43 -18.70 -10.50 3.27
CA LYS A 43 -18.12 -10.61 4.62
C LYS A 43 -17.31 -11.89 4.83
N GLU A 44 -17.70 -13.00 4.22
CA GLU A 44 -17.06 -14.31 4.37
C GLU A 44 -15.67 -14.34 3.71
N ASN A 45 -15.46 -13.55 2.65
CA ASN A 45 -14.18 -13.43 1.95
C ASN A 45 -13.41 -12.14 2.29
N ASN A 46 -13.68 -11.55 3.46
CA ASN A 46 -13.04 -10.31 3.93
C ASN A 46 -13.20 -9.12 2.97
N MET A 47 -14.34 -9.06 2.27
CA MET A 47 -14.66 -8.06 1.25
C MET A 47 -13.65 -8.05 0.08
N THR A 48 -13.07 -9.20 -0.25
CA THR A 48 -12.08 -9.34 -1.34
C THR A 48 -12.77 -9.58 -2.67
N ALA A 49 -12.50 -8.73 -3.66
CA ALA A 49 -12.86 -8.97 -5.06
C ALA A 49 -11.67 -9.57 -5.82
N ILE A 50 -11.96 -10.49 -6.74
CA ILE A 50 -10.97 -11.05 -7.66
C ILE A 50 -11.54 -10.95 -9.08
N CYS A 51 -10.76 -10.37 -9.97
CA CYS A 51 -11.04 -10.30 -11.39
C CYS A 51 -9.97 -11.05 -12.17
N LYS A 52 -10.36 -11.65 -13.31
CA LYS A 52 -9.46 -12.27 -14.27
C LYS A 52 -9.54 -11.46 -15.55
N ALA A 53 -8.39 -11.01 -16.06
CA ALA A 53 -8.31 -10.32 -17.33
C ALA A 53 -7.68 -11.23 -18.39
N ILE A 54 -8.17 -11.11 -19.62
CA ILE A 54 -7.67 -11.82 -20.79
C ILE A 54 -7.35 -10.75 -21.84
N ALA A 55 -6.09 -10.62 -22.20
CA ALA A 55 -5.61 -9.72 -23.24
C ALA A 55 -5.20 -10.53 -24.48
N THR A 56 -5.82 -10.25 -25.61
CA THR A 56 -5.65 -11.03 -26.84
C THR A 56 -5.08 -10.19 -27.96
N THR A 57 -4.06 -10.71 -28.63
CA THR A 57 -3.52 -10.22 -29.90
C THR A 57 -3.90 -11.20 -31.02
N GLU A 58 -3.51 -10.93 -32.26
CA GLU A 58 -3.70 -11.89 -33.36
C GLU A 58 -2.99 -13.24 -33.14
N LYS A 59 -1.92 -13.28 -32.33
CA LYS A 59 -1.04 -14.45 -32.19
C LYS A 59 -1.10 -15.11 -30.83
N GLU A 60 -1.33 -14.32 -29.80
CA GLU A 60 -1.10 -14.71 -28.40
C GLU A 60 -2.21 -14.17 -27.50
N THR A 61 -2.50 -14.92 -26.44
CA THR A 61 -3.44 -14.55 -25.38
C THR A 61 -2.71 -14.61 -24.04
N TYR A 62 -2.87 -13.56 -23.25
CA TYR A 62 -2.26 -13.40 -21.94
C TYR A 62 -3.36 -13.28 -20.89
N ILE A 63 -3.21 -13.98 -19.78
CA ILE A 63 -4.24 -14.10 -18.75
C ILE A 63 -3.59 -13.90 -17.40
N ASP A 64 -4.15 -13.01 -16.59
CA ASP A 64 -3.79 -12.91 -15.18
C ASP A 64 -4.99 -12.46 -14.34
N ILE A 65 -4.83 -12.53 -13.02
CA ILE A 65 -5.81 -12.12 -12.03
C ILE A 65 -5.33 -10.88 -11.28
N GLY A 66 -6.30 -10.11 -10.80
CA GLY A 66 -6.09 -8.99 -9.90
C GLY A 66 -7.10 -9.03 -8.79
N ASP A 67 -6.64 -8.72 -7.59
CA ASP A 67 -7.44 -8.70 -6.38
C ASP A 67 -7.44 -7.32 -5.72
N ALA A 68 -8.49 -7.05 -4.98
CA ALA A 68 -8.57 -5.90 -4.10
C ALA A 68 -9.47 -6.22 -2.91
N SER A 69 -9.11 -5.71 -1.74
CA SER A 69 -9.88 -5.75 -0.50
C SER A 69 -9.71 -4.42 0.24
N PRO A 70 -10.52 -4.13 1.27
CA PRO A 70 -10.31 -2.93 2.09
C PRO A 70 -8.92 -2.84 2.71
N ASN A 71 -8.24 -3.97 2.89
CA ASN A 71 -6.91 -4.05 3.49
C ASN A 71 -5.76 -3.91 2.47
N SER A 72 -6.06 -3.93 1.17
CA SER A 72 -5.05 -3.90 0.10
C SER A 72 -5.13 -2.63 -0.75
N VAL A 73 -6.00 -1.68 -0.39
CA VAL A 73 -6.24 -0.44 -1.14
C VAL A 73 -6.32 0.71 -0.15
N ASN A 74 -6.01 1.92 -0.60
CA ASN A 74 -6.17 3.10 0.25
C ASN A 74 -7.63 3.31 0.65
N HIS A 75 -7.86 3.95 1.79
CA HIS A 75 -9.22 4.19 2.31
C HIS A 75 -10.17 4.85 1.28
N ALA A 76 -9.67 5.76 0.43
CA ALA A 76 -10.46 6.41 -0.62
C ALA A 76 -10.97 5.46 -1.72
N LEU A 77 -10.32 4.30 -1.89
CA LEU A 77 -10.62 3.31 -2.93
C LEU A 77 -11.49 2.15 -2.42
N VAL A 78 -11.74 2.08 -1.10
CA VAL A 78 -12.60 1.05 -0.48
C VAL A 78 -14.00 0.97 -1.12
N PRO A 79 -14.69 2.07 -1.47
CA PRO A 79 -15.98 2.00 -2.17
C PRO A 79 -15.90 1.44 -3.60
N HIS A 80 -14.69 1.22 -4.14
CA HIS A 80 -14.41 0.92 -5.53
C HIS A 80 -13.58 -0.36 -5.72
N ILE A 81 -13.62 -1.28 -4.75
CA ILE A 81 -12.82 -2.52 -4.73
C ILE A 81 -12.92 -3.34 -6.03
N ILE A 82 -14.10 -3.56 -6.59
CA ILE A 82 -14.24 -4.31 -7.85
C ILE A 82 -13.54 -3.59 -9.01
N ARG A 83 -13.62 -2.25 -9.07
CA ARG A 83 -12.94 -1.45 -10.09
C ARG A 83 -11.42 -1.57 -9.95
N MET A 84 -10.93 -1.62 -8.72
CA MET A 84 -9.51 -1.82 -8.43
C MET A 84 -9.03 -3.22 -8.83
N ALA A 85 -9.73 -4.28 -8.42
CA ALA A 85 -9.43 -5.66 -8.81
C ALA A 85 -9.39 -5.81 -10.34
N SER A 86 -10.37 -5.25 -11.05
CA SER A 86 -10.42 -5.22 -12.52
C SER A 86 -9.21 -4.49 -13.13
N THR A 87 -8.83 -3.34 -12.57
CA THR A 87 -7.69 -2.56 -13.08
C THR A 87 -6.38 -3.32 -12.89
N ARG A 88 -6.17 -3.91 -11.71
CA ARG A 88 -5.00 -4.73 -11.39
C ARG A 88 -4.89 -5.96 -12.29
N ALA A 89 -6.00 -6.65 -12.54
CA ALA A 89 -6.04 -7.81 -13.43
C ALA A 89 -5.59 -7.43 -14.84
N LYS A 90 -6.14 -6.34 -15.38
CA LYS A 90 -5.75 -5.86 -16.72
C LYS A 90 -4.29 -5.42 -16.77
N ALA A 91 -3.81 -4.68 -15.76
CA ALA A 91 -2.42 -4.22 -15.72
C ALA A 91 -1.44 -5.40 -15.76
N ARG A 92 -1.73 -6.47 -15.01
CA ARG A 92 -0.91 -7.69 -15.00
C ARG A 92 -0.92 -8.44 -16.33
N ALA A 93 -2.10 -8.71 -16.89
CA ALA A 93 -2.21 -9.35 -18.21
C ALA A 93 -1.50 -8.54 -19.30
N LEU A 94 -1.57 -7.20 -19.23
CA LEU A 94 -0.86 -6.32 -20.16
C LEU A 94 0.65 -6.28 -19.92
N ARG A 95 1.14 -6.42 -18.69
CA ARG A 95 2.58 -6.56 -18.42
C ARG A 95 3.16 -7.79 -19.10
N ASP A 96 2.47 -8.92 -19.00
CA ASP A 96 2.89 -10.15 -19.66
C ASP A 96 2.89 -10.00 -21.19
N LEU A 97 1.80 -9.46 -21.76
CA LEU A 97 1.70 -9.16 -23.19
C LEU A 97 2.82 -8.20 -23.67
N THR A 98 3.08 -7.17 -22.89
CA THR A 98 4.06 -6.13 -23.25
C THR A 98 5.50 -6.53 -22.94
N ASN A 99 5.73 -7.63 -22.22
CA ASN A 99 7.02 -8.05 -21.68
C ASN A 99 7.65 -6.94 -20.79
N VAL A 100 6.83 -6.33 -19.93
CA VAL A 100 7.27 -5.29 -18.98
C VAL A 100 7.30 -5.90 -17.58
N GLY A 101 8.52 -6.07 -17.05
CA GLY A 101 8.74 -6.61 -15.70
C GLY A 101 8.50 -5.62 -14.56
N MET A 102 8.35 -4.32 -14.84
CA MET A 102 8.01 -3.32 -13.82
C MET A 102 6.56 -3.46 -13.38
N THR A 103 6.32 -3.36 -12.07
CA THR A 103 4.97 -3.30 -11.48
C THR A 103 4.23 -2.07 -11.97
N ALA A 104 2.93 -2.21 -12.26
CA ALA A 104 2.11 -1.05 -12.57
C ALA A 104 1.72 -0.30 -11.30
N ILE A 105 1.65 1.03 -11.37
CA ILE A 105 1.33 1.86 -10.20
C ILE A 105 -0.03 1.51 -9.59
N GLU A 106 -1.01 1.11 -10.42
CA GLU A 106 -2.35 0.71 -9.99
C GLU A 106 -2.38 -0.63 -9.25
N GLU A 107 -1.30 -1.42 -9.32
CA GLU A 107 -1.13 -2.65 -8.54
C GLU A 107 -0.75 -2.39 -7.09
N LEU A 108 -0.25 -1.20 -6.76
CA LEU A 108 0.21 -0.89 -5.41
C LEU A 108 -0.95 -0.55 -4.47
N SER A 109 -0.76 -0.86 -3.19
CA SER A 109 -1.40 -0.11 -2.13
C SER A 109 -0.46 1.06 -1.79
N LEU A 110 -0.96 2.30 -1.83
CA LEU A 110 -0.10 3.46 -1.58
C LEU A 110 0.16 3.64 -0.08
N GLU A 111 -0.60 2.96 0.79
CA GLU A 111 -0.32 2.90 2.23
C GLU A 111 0.92 2.02 2.54
N GLU A 112 1.20 0.95 1.77
CA GLU A 112 2.42 0.15 1.93
C GLU A 112 3.67 0.83 1.35
N ASN A 113 3.53 1.84 0.48
CA ASN A 113 4.66 2.67 0.05
C ASN A 113 4.91 3.85 1.00
N ILE A 114 4.38 3.82 2.23
CA ILE A 114 4.96 4.53 3.38
C ILE A 114 5.75 3.52 4.24
N MET A 115 6.25 2.45 3.62
CA MET A 115 7.35 1.68 4.19
C MET A 115 8.64 2.31 3.69
N GLU A 116 9.14 3.26 4.49
CA GLU A 116 10.55 3.63 4.53
C GLU A 116 11.40 2.34 4.48
N ASP A 117 12.50 2.39 3.72
CA ASP A 117 13.53 1.35 3.62
C ASP A 117 13.63 0.50 4.89
N GLU A 118 13.48 -0.82 4.76
CA GLU A 118 13.79 -1.85 5.79
C GLU A 118 13.98 -1.35 7.24
N GLU A 119 12.96 -0.74 7.85
CA GLU A 119 12.91 -0.59 9.31
C GLU A 119 11.88 -1.57 9.86
N VAL A 120 12.40 -2.73 10.29
CA VAL A 120 11.92 -3.59 11.38
C VAL A 120 10.49 -3.28 11.85
N TYR A 121 9.53 -4.19 11.60
CA TYR A 121 8.18 -4.24 12.20
C TYR A 121 8.05 -3.47 13.54
N GLN A 122 7.73 -2.16 13.49
CA GLN A 122 7.53 -1.32 14.69
C GLN A 122 6.06 -1.37 15.16
N GLY A 123 5.52 -2.58 15.30
CA GLY A 123 4.18 -2.77 15.87
C GLY A 123 4.06 -2.19 17.27
N ASP A 124 5.13 -2.29 18.07
CA ASP A 124 5.09 -2.00 19.51
C ASP A 124 5.95 -0.80 19.96
N LEU A 125 6.81 -0.22 19.13
CA LEU A 125 7.68 0.90 19.55
C LEU A 125 6.91 2.22 19.74
N PRO A 126 7.22 3.02 20.78
CA PRO A 126 6.58 4.31 21.01
C PRO A 126 6.79 5.27 19.85
N THR A 127 5.77 6.05 19.52
CA THR A 127 5.87 7.08 18.48
C THR A 127 6.86 8.19 18.88
N LYS A 128 7.48 8.85 17.90
CA LYS A 128 8.40 10.01 18.13
C LYS A 128 7.79 11.06 19.07
N ARG A 129 6.51 11.38 18.86
CA ARG A 129 5.74 12.31 19.70
C ARG A 129 5.60 11.86 21.16
N GLN A 130 5.40 10.56 21.41
CA GLN A 130 5.35 10.03 22.77
C GLN A 130 6.71 10.15 23.47
N ILE A 131 7.80 9.84 22.76
CA ILE A 131 9.16 9.94 23.31
C ILE A 131 9.51 11.40 23.65
N GLU A 132 9.22 12.35 22.76
CA GLU A 132 9.42 13.78 23.01
C GLU A 132 8.62 14.28 24.22
N THR A 133 7.36 13.87 24.34
CA THR A 133 6.49 14.22 25.47
C THR A 133 7.05 13.66 26.78
N ILE A 134 7.51 12.40 26.77
CA ILE A 134 8.13 11.77 27.94
C ILE A 134 9.41 12.50 28.33
N LYS A 135 10.31 12.81 27.38
CA LYS A 135 11.55 13.56 27.65
C LYS A 135 11.28 14.89 28.32
N LYS A 136 10.33 15.67 27.79
CA LYS A 136 9.97 16.98 28.35
C LYS A 136 9.42 16.87 29.77
N LEU A 137 8.47 15.97 29.99
CA LEU A 137 7.87 15.79 31.33
C LEU A 137 8.86 15.20 32.33
N ALA A 138 9.73 14.28 31.89
CA ALA A 138 10.77 13.69 32.71
C ALA A 138 11.80 14.73 33.15
N GLU A 139 12.23 15.62 32.25
CA GLU A 139 13.15 16.72 32.56
C GLU A 139 12.53 17.70 33.56
N GLU A 140 11.29 18.13 33.34
CA GLU A 140 10.57 19.04 34.26
C GLU A 140 10.37 18.43 35.66
N LEU A 141 10.23 17.11 35.76
CA LEU A 141 10.04 16.40 37.02
C LEU A 141 11.34 15.86 37.63
N ASN A 142 12.48 16.01 36.94
CA ASN A 142 13.76 15.37 37.25
C ASN A 142 13.61 13.84 37.44
N TYR A 143 12.82 13.21 36.57
CA TYR A 143 12.46 11.79 36.61
C TYR A 143 13.33 11.00 35.63
N GLN A 144 14.00 9.94 36.09
CA GLN A 144 14.78 9.08 35.20
C GLN A 144 13.87 8.08 34.48
N VAL A 145 13.99 8.03 33.14
CA VAL A 145 13.22 7.12 32.29
C VAL A 145 14.16 6.17 31.56
N ASN A 146 13.87 4.87 31.61
CA ASN A 146 14.50 3.87 30.76
C ASN A 146 13.72 3.78 29.44
N TYR A 147 14.35 4.16 28.34
CA TYR A 147 13.72 4.23 27.02
C TYR A 147 13.81 2.91 26.23
N ASP A 148 14.69 1.99 26.64
CA ASP A 148 15.04 0.81 25.85
C ASP A 148 13.93 -0.26 25.81
N ASN A 149 13.02 -0.22 26.80
CA ASN A 149 11.90 -1.17 26.95
C ASN A 149 10.53 -0.51 26.80
N LEU A 150 10.45 0.71 26.28
CA LEU A 150 9.18 1.37 26.09
C LEU A 150 8.44 0.78 24.89
N THR A 151 7.12 0.63 25.04
CA THR A 151 6.18 0.30 23.98
C THR A 151 5.14 1.40 23.85
N LYS A 152 4.34 1.45 22.78
CA LYS A 152 3.27 2.47 22.63
C LYS A 152 2.34 2.54 23.84
N LYS A 153 2.00 1.38 24.41
CA LYS A 153 1.13 1.25 25.59
C LYS A 153 1.82 1.72 26.87
N THR A 154 3.06 1.27 27.12
CA THR A 154 3.78 1.68 28.34
C THR A 154 4.19 3.15 28.29
N ALA A 155 4.49 3.68 27.11
CA ALA A 155 4.73 5.10 26.88
C ALA A 155 3.46 5.94 27.16
N GLY A 156 2.29 5.51 26.69
CA GLY A 156 1.02 6.18 27.00
C GLY A 156 0.72 6.23 28.49
N ASN A 157 0.90 5.09 29.18
CA ASN A 157 0.72 5.00 30.64
C ASN A 157 1.71 5.88 31.40
N LEU A 158 2.98 5.94 30.95
CA LEU A 158 4.01 6.77 31.58
C LEU A 158 3.70 8.26 31.42
N ILE A 159 3.24 8.70 30.25
CA ILE A 159 2.83 10.09 30.03
C ILE A 159 1.69 10.47 30.98
N ALA A 160 0.66 9.62 31.11
CA ALA A 160 -0.45 9.87 32.03
C ALA A 160 0.03 10.03 33.48
N LYS A 161 0.91 9.12 33.94
CA LYS A 161 1.51 9.20 35.27
C LYS A 161 2.29 10.50 35.48
N LEU A 162 3.17 10.87 34.55
CA LEU A 162 3.99 12.09 34.66
C LEU A 162 3.12 13.36 34.65
N LEU A 163 2.00 13.36 33.91
CA LEU A 163 1.07 14.49 33.92
C LEU A 163 0.32 14.62 35.26
N ASP A 164 -0.04 13.51 35.88
CA ASP A 164 -0.67 13.52 37.21
C ASP A 164 0.33 13.94 38.29
N ASP A 165 1.56 13.42 38.26
CA ASP A 165 2.64 13.81 39.18
C ASP A 165 2.97 15.31 39.04
N LYS A 166 2.89 15.87 37.82
CA LYS A 166 3.03 17.31 37.57
C LYS A 166 1.88 18.12 38.16
N LYS A 167 0.64 17.62 38.13
CA LYS A 167 -0.52 18.29 38.75
C LYS A 167 -0.50 18.19 40.28
N SER A 168 0.18 17.20 40.84
CA SER A 168 0.30 16.97 42.28
C SER A 168 1.48 17.68 42.95
N LYS A 169 2.39 18.31 42.18
CA LYS A 169 3.36 19.26 42.75
C LYS A 169 2.68 20.62 43.00
N PRO A 170 2.74 21.18 44.23
CA PRO A 170 2.17 22.49 44.55
C PRO A 170 2.90 23.64 43.85
#